data_AF-A0A2S1QWC7-F1
#
_entry.id   AF-A0A2S1QWC7-F1
#
_cell.length_a   1.000
_cell.length_b   1.000
_cell.length_c   1.000
_cell.angle_alpha   90.00
_cell.angle_beta   90.00
_cell.angle_gamma   90.00
#
_symmetry.space_group_name_H-M   'P 1'
#
loop_
_entity.id
_entity.type
_entity.pdbx_description
1 polymer ?
#
loop_
_entity_poly.entity_id
_entity_poly.type
_entity_poly.pdbx_seq_one_letter_code
_entity_poly.pdbx_strand_id
1 'polypeptide(L)'
;MKNIQLAQLDKYNGNPNYEHIEGNIYKDLEEDHYVFALSYELEEEEDSQYPLEDILDEFFLHVSDFIDEDRFNTESEITLELGGDLNDIKEAIGTIIGKRVYNEEYDDEQGVTRVRLVIE
;
A
#
# COMPACT_ATOMS: atom_id res chain seq x y z
N MET A 1 -5.09 -6.97 -6.25
CA MET A 1 -4.22 -7.14 -5.09
C MET A 1 -4.92 -8.02 -4.09
N LYS A 2 -4.27 -9.10 -3.65
CA LYS A 2 -4.79 -10.04 -2.64
C LYS A 2 -3.70 -10.41 -1.65
N ASN A 3 -4.07 -11.17 -0.62
CA ASN A 3 -3.16 -11.62 0.44
C ASN A 3 -2.39 -10.45 1.08
N ILE A 4 -3.02 -9.29 1.19
CA ILE A 4 -2.39 -8.06 1.69
C ILE A 4 -2.09 -8.22 3.18
N GLN A 5 -0.81 -8.10 3.55
CA GLN A 5 -0.32 -8.33 4.91
C GLN A 5 0.67 -7.25 5.30
N LEU A 6 0.74 -6.96 6.61
CA LEU A 6 1.79 -6.12 7.15
C LEU A 6 3.13 -6.85 7.07
N ALA A 7 4.15 -6.17 6.57
CA ALA A 7 5.53 -6.65 6.54
C ALA A 7 6.32 -6.02 7.69
N GLN A 8 7.29 -6.77 8.21
CA GLN A 8 8.30 -6.23 9.13
C GLN A 8 9.60 -6.07 8.35
N LEU A 9 10.14 -4.85 8.32
CA LEU A 9 11.40 -4.57 7.64
C LEU A 9 12.56 -4.57 8.64
N ASP A 10 13.69 -5.15 8.22
CA ASP A 10 14.91 -5.17 9.03
C ASP A 10 15.49 -3.77 9.25
N LYS A 11 15.22 -2.81 8.34
CA LYS A 11 15.73 -1.44 8.41
C LYS A 11 15.23 -0.64 9.62
N TYR A 12 14.15 -1.08 10.27
CA TYR A 12 13.63 -0.48 11.50
C TYR A 12 14.40 -0.95 12.76
N ASN A 13 15.02 -2.14 12.71
CA ASN A 13 15.55 -2.80 13.89
C ASN A 13 16.84 -2.12 14.39
N GLY A 14 16.72 -1.34 15.47
CA GLY A 14 17.86 -0.65 16.10
C GLY A 14 18.37 0.55 15.29
N ASN A 15 17.60 0.99 14.29
CA ASN A 15 17.92 2.18 13.51
C ASN A 15 17.42 3.43 14.24
N PRO A 16 18.30 4.37 14.61
CA PRO A 16 17.90 5.57 15.34
C PRO A 16 17.10 6.58 14.50
N ASN A 17 17.02 6.39 13.17
CA ASN A 17 16.22 7.23 12.27
C ASN A 17 14.73 6.87 12.28
N TYR A 18 14.37 5.74 12.91
CA TYR A 18 12.98 5.31 13.04
C TYR A 18 12.55 5.24 14.50
N GLU A 19 11.42 5.86 14.80
CA GLU A 19 10.75 5.74 16.11
C GLU A 19 9.56 4.77 15.97
N HIS A 20 9.50 3.73 16.80
CA HIS A 20 8.33 2.85 16.84
C HIS A 20 7.13 3.57 17.47
N ILE A 21 5.98 3.56 16.78
CA ILE A 21 4.76 4.22 17.25
C ILE A 21 3.80 3.19 17.81
N GLU A 22 3.29 2.30 16.96
CA GLU A 22 2.43 1.18 17.36
C GLU A 22 2.33 0.14 16.26
N GLY A 23 2.10 -1.12 16.61
CA GLY A 23 2.02 -2.21 15.63
C GLY A 23 3.24 -2.23 14.71
N ASN A 24 3.00 -2.12 13.40
CA ASN A 24 4.04 -2.03 12.36
C ASN A 24 4.21 -0.60 11.82
N ILE A 25 3.73 0.41 12.55
CA ILE A 25 3.87 1.83 12.18
C ILE A 25 5.10 2.40 12.89
N TYR A 26 5.93 3.07 12.11
CA TYR A 26 7.10 3.80 12.57
C TYR A 26 7.00 5.26 12.12
N LYS A 27 7.70 6.15 12.82
CA LYS A 27 7.95 7.51 12.34
C LYS A 27 9.35 7.56 11.75
N ASP A 28 9.44 8.00 10.49
CA ASP A 28 10.70 8.38 9.88
C ASP A 28 11.11 9.77 10.42
N LEU A 29 12.23 9.83 11.13
CA LEU A 29 12.71 11.05 11.77
C LEU A 29 13.53 11.93 10.80
N GLU A 30 13.96 11.41 9.66
CA GLU A 30 14.67 12.18 8.63
C GLU A 30 13.69 12.93 7.73
N GLU A 31 12.62 12.26 7.31
CA GLU A 31 11.60 12.81 6.39
C GLU A 31 10.34 13.35 7.11
N ASP A 32 10.27 13.23 8.44
CA ASP A 32 9.19 13.72 9.33
C ASP A 32 7.77 13.24 8.94
N HIS A 33 7.64 11.98 8.50
CA HIS A 33 6.36 11.32 8.23
C HIS A 33 6.26 9.94 8.90
N TYR A 34 5.10 9.31 8.82
CA TYR A 34 4.90 7.96 9.33
C TYR A 34 4.99 6.95 8.20
N VAL A 35 5.51 5.76 8.50
CA VAL A 35 5.69 4.68 7.54
C VAL A 35 5.16 3.36 8.10
N PHE A 36 4.71 2.51 7.19
CA PHE A 36 4.47 1.09 7.45
C PHE A 36 4.80 0.29 6.19
N ALA A 37 5.13 -0.99 6.36
CA ALA A 37 5.42 -1.86 5.24
C ALA A 37 4.29 -2.88 5.04
N LEU A 38 4.02 -3.20 3.78
CA LEU A 38 3.05 -4.20 3.41
C LEU A 38 3.57 -5.08 2.26
N SER A 39 3.03 -6.28 2.17
CA SER A 39 3.21 -7.21 1.06
C SER A 39 1.88 -7.64 0.49
N TYR A 40 1.82 -7.86 -0.82
CA TYR A 40 0.61 -8.31 -1.51
C TYR A 40 0.95 -9.13 -2.76
N GLU A 41 -0.06 -9.80 -3.28
CA GLU A 41 0.00 -10.49 -4.57
C GLU A 41 -0.87 -9.78 -5.61
N LEU A 42 -0.35 -9.58 -6.81
CA LEU A 42 -1.11 -9.20 -8.01
C LEU A 42 -1.95 -10.37 -8.52
N GLU A 43 -3.11 -10.05 -9.08
CA GLU A 43 -3.93 -10.97 -9.85
C GLU A 43 -3.57 -10.92 -11.35
N GLU A 44 -4.01 -11.92 -12.14
CA GLU A 44 -3.56 -12.10 -13.53
C GLU A 44 -3.86 -10.90 -14.46
N GLU A 45 -4.90 -10.12 -14.17
CA GLU A 45 -5.31 -8.95 -14.98
C GLU A 45 -4.76 -7.62 -14.44
N GLU A 46 -4.00 -7.67 -13.36
CA GLU A 46 -3.44 -6.48 -12.70
C GLU A 46 -1.99 -6.25 -13.11
N ASP A 47 -1.55 -5.01 -12.96
CA ASP A 47 -0.16 -4.63 -13.07
C ASP A 47 0.35 -4.02 -11.76
N SER A 48 1.60 -3.60 -11.74
CA SER A 48 2.22 -3.02 -10.55
C SER A 48 1.64 -1.66 -10.15
N GLN A 49 0.88 -1.01 -11.04
CA GLN A 49 0.27 0.31 -10.81
C GLN A 49 -1.15 0.19 -10.29
N TYR A 50 -2.01 -0.61 -10.93
CA TYR A 50 -3.41 -0.76 -10.54
C TYR A 50 -3.65 -2.11 -9.87
N PRO A 51 -4.24 -2.16 -8.65
CA PRO A 51 -4.97 -1.08 -7.95
C PRO A 51 -4.17 -0.25 -6.94
N LEU A 52 -2.83 -0.35 -6.91
CA LEU A 52 -2.00 0.35 -5.92
C LEU A 52 -2.19 1.87 -5.97
N GLU A 53 -2.19 2.50 -7.15
CA GLU A 53 -2.31 3.95 -7.31
C GLU A 53 -3.60 4.49 -6.67
N ASP A 54 -4.73 3.82 -6.90
CA ASP A 54 -6.01 4.20 -6.31
C ASP A 54 -6.01 4.06 -4.77
N ILE A 55 -5.26 3.11 -4.21
CA ILE A 55 -5.06 2.98 -2.76
C ILE A 55 -4.22 4.12 -2.21
N LEU A 56 -3.15 4.51 -2.93
CA LEU A 56 -2.33 5.64 -2.53
C LEU A 56 -3.15 6.94 -2.53
N ASP A 57 -3.97 7.15 -3.56
CA ASP A 57 -4.83 8.32 -3.67
C ASP A 57 -5.95 8.35 -2.63
N GLU A 58 -6.67 7.23 -2.42
CA GLU A 58 -7.79 7.15 -1.47
C GLU A 58 -7.35 7.43 -0.02
N PHE A 59 -6.17 6.93 0.36
CA PHE A 59 -5.63 7.07 1.72
C PHE A 59 -4.51 8.11 1.84
N PHE A 60 -4.31 8.99 0.86
CA PHE A 60 -3.27 10.02 0.89
C PHE A 60 -1.86 9.50 1.23
N LEU A 61 -1.51 8.33 0.71
CA LEU A 61 -0.22 7.67 0.92
C LEU A 61 0.72 7.89 -0.27
N HIS A 62 2.00 7.60 -0.07
CA HIS A 62 2.99 7.51 -1.13
C HIS A 62 3.88 6.28 -0.91
N VAL A 63 4.53 5.80 -1.97
CA VAL A 63 5.60 4.79 -1.83
C VAL A 63 6.82 5.49 -1.26
N SER A 64 7.21 5.13 -0.03
CA SER A 64 8.43 5.59 0.62
C SER A 64 9.64 4.77 0.16
N ASP A 65 9.45 3.46 -0.02
CA ASP A 65 10.53 2.55 -0.40
C ASP A 65 10.03 1.34 -1.20
N PHE A 66 10.81 0.94 -2.21
CA PHE A 66 10.63 -0.30 -2.96
C PHE A 66 11.59 -1.33 -2.38
N ILE A 67 11.07 -2.26 -1.56
CA ILE A 67 11.91 -3.22 -0.82
C ILE A 67 12.64 -4.19 -1.77
N ASP A 68 12.03 -4.45 -2.93
CA ASP A 68 12.66 -5.17 -4.05
C ASP A 68 12.22 -4.54 -5.38
N GLU A 69 12.95 -3.51 -5.82
CA GLU A 69 12.65 -2.73 -7.02
C GLU A 69 12.65 -3.59 -8.30
N ASP A 70 13.56 -4.56 -8.40
CA ASP A 70 13.65 -5.46 -9.55
C ASP A 70 12.38 -6.33 -9.67
N ARG A 71 11.80 -6.72 -8.54
CA ARG A 71 10.57 -7.53 -8.49
C ARG A 71 9.31 -6.73 -8.77
N PHE A 72 9.29 -5.44 -8.48
CA PHE A 72 8.08 -4.61 -8.57
C PHE A 72 7.37 -4.69 -9.93
N ASN A 73 8.11 -4.84 -11.03
CA ASN A 73 7.55 -4.92 -12.39
C ASN A 73 7.62 -6.31 -13.03
N THR A 74 8.14 -7.31 -12.32
CA THR A 74 8.45 -8.63 -12.90
C THR A 74 7.78 -9.79 -12.16
N GLU A 75 7.41 -9.59 -10.90
CA GLU A 75 6.84 -10.62 -10.02
C GLU A 75 5.43 -10.25 -9.59
N SER A 76 4.62 -11.26 -9.26
CA SER A 76 3.28 -11.05 -8.71
C SER A 76 3.30 -10.72 -7.22
N GLU A 77 4.34 -11.13 -6.49
CA GLU A 77 4.50 -10.82 -5.07
C GLU A 77 5.33 -9.54 -4.89
N ILE A 78 4.71 -8.51 -4.30
CA ILE A 78 5.30 -7.18 -4.13
C ILE A 78 5.36 -6.84 -2.63
N THR A 79 6.45 -6.18 -2.22
CA THR A 79 6.60 -5.60 -0.87
C THR A 79 7.04 -4.15 -0.99
N LEU A 80 6.33 -3.26 -0.31
CA LEU A 80 6.58 -1.81 -0.32
C LEU A 80 6.59 -1.28 1.11
N GLU A 81 7.30 -0.17 1.31
CA GLU A 81 7.04 0.75 2.40
C GLU A 81 6.18 1.90 1.89
N LEU A 82 5.08 2.17 2.60
CA LEU A 82 4.21 3.30 2.32
C LEU A 82 4.36 4.34 3.42
N GLY A 83 4.40 5.61 3.01
CA GLY A 83 4.49 6.78 3.88
C GLY A 83 3.24 7.64 3.83
N GLY A 84 2.95 8.36 4.91
CA GLY A 84 1.80 9.27 5.01
C GLY A 84 1.60 9.83 6.42
N ASP A 85 0.45 10.45 6.64
CA ASP A 85 0.02 10.88 7.96
C ASP A 85 -0.45 9.70 8.82
N LEU A 86 -0.26 9.78 10.14
CA LEU A 86 -0.55 8.67 11.06
C LEU A 86 -2.01 8.19 11.00
N ASN A 87 -2.96 9.11 10.82
CA ASN A 87 -4.38 8.74 10.77
C ASN A 87 -4.72 8.02 9.48
N ASP A 88 -4.19 8.48 8.35
CA ASP A 88 -4.49 7.91 7.04
C ASP A 88 -3.85 6.52 6.89
N ILE A 89 -2.64 6.33 7.43
CA ILE A 89 -2.00 5.01 7.53
C ILE A 89 -2.86 4.05 8.36
N LYS A 90 -3.39 4.49 9.51
CA LYS A 90 -4.25 3.63 10.34
C LYS A 90 -5.54 3.26 9.62
N GLU A 91 -6.13 4.20 8.89
CA GLU A 91 -7.31 3.96 8.08
C GLU A 91 -7.03 2.96 6.96
N ALA A 92 -5.93 3.14 6.23
CA ALA A 92 -5.48 2.21 5.20
C ALA A 92 -5.28 0.80 5.79
N ILE A 93 -4.50 0.67 6.86
CA ILE A 93 -4.25 -0.62 7.53
C ILE A 93 -5.56 -1.28 7.96
N GLY A 94 -6.47 -0.51 8.58
CA GLY A 94 -7.76 -1.02 9.03
C GLY A 94 -8.69 -1.45 7.90
N THR A 95 -8.48 -0.91 6.69
CA THR A 95 -9.36 -1.12 5.54
C THR A 95 -8.84 -2.21 4.59
N ILE A 96 -7.53 -2.30 4.35
CA ILE A 96 -6.96 -3.13 3.26
C ILE A 96 -6.33 -4.44 3.73
N ILE A 97 -5.86 -4.52 4.99
CA ILE A 97 -5.15 -5.71 5.46
C ILE A 97 -6.10 -6.91 5.53
N GLY A 98 -5.68 -8.03 4.91
CA GLY A 98 -6.48 -9.24 4.79
C GLY A 98 -7.64 -9.13 3.81
N LYS A 99 -7.75 -8.03 3.05
CA LYS A 99 -8.76 -7.84 2.01
C LYS A 99 -8.22 -8.17 0.63
N ARG A 100 -9.16 -8.30 -0.30
CA ARG A 100 -8.88 -8.24 -1.74
C ARG A 100 -9.22 -6.83 -2.22
N VAL A 101 -8.31 -6.24 -2.97
CA VAL A 101 -8.46 -4.90 -3.54
C VAL A 101 -8.29 -5.03 -5.05
N TYR A 102 -9.20 -4.47 -5.85
CA TYR A 102 -9.10 -4.52 -7.31
C TYR A 102 -9.86 -3.36 -7.94
N ASN A 103 -9.59 -3.10 -9.21
CA ASN A 103 -10.35 -2.15 -10.01
C ASN A 103 -11.42 -2.87 -10.82
N GLU A 104 -12.63 -2.30 -10.88
CA GLU A 104 -13.68 -2.81 -11.74
C GLU A 104 -14.31 -1.73 -12.60
N GLU A 105 -14.71 -2.13 -13.80
CA GLU A 105 -15.45 -1.29 -14.72
C GLU A 105 -16.94 -1.22 -14.34
N TYR A 106 -17.52 -0.03 -14.49
CA TYR A 106 -18.97 0.18 -14.38
C TYR A 106 -19.43 1.26 -15.35
N ASP A 107 -20.67 1.17 -15.84
CA ASP A 107 -21.27 2.22 -16.64
C ASP A 107 -21.94 3.25 -15.72
N ASP A 108 -21.59 4.53 -15.88
CA ASP A 108 -22.24 5.63 -15.17
C ASP A 108 -23.65 5.93 -15.71
N GLU A 109 -24.37 6.86 -15.07
CA GLU A 109 -25.75 7.22 -15.47
C GLU A 109 -25.88 7.74 -16.92
N GLN A 110 -24.76 8.09 -17.55
CA GLN A 110 -24.68 8.58 -18.93
C GLN A 110 -24.25 7.48 -19.91
N GLY A 111 -24.04 6.25 -19.42
CA GLY A 111 -23.55 5.12 -20.21
C GLY A 111 -22.06 5.21 -20.56
N VAL A 112 -21.28 5.98 -19.79
CA VAL A 112 -19.82 6.06 -19.95
C VAL A 112 -19.18 5.04 -19.01
N THR A 113 -18.33 4.17 -19.55
CA THR A 113 -17.55 3.21 -18.76
C THR A 113 -16.51 3.96 -17.93
N ARG A 114 -16.52 3.67 -16.63
CA ARG A 114 -15.64 4.20 -15.59
C ARG A 114 -14.98 3.05 -14.86
N VAL A 115 -13.90 3.35 -14.15
CA VAL A 115 -13.24 2.41 -13.24
C VAL A 115 -13.48 2.88 -11.80
N ARG A 116 -13.67 1.94 -10.88
CA ARG A 116 -13.69 2.20 -9.45
C ARG A 116 -12.81 1.21 -8.70
N LEU A 117 -12.23 1.65 -7.60
CA LEU A 117 -11.59 0.80 -6.62
C LEU A 117 -12.64 0.02 -5.82
N VAL A 118 -12.40 -1.26 -5.59
CA VAL A 118 -13.21 -2.14 -4.76
C VAL A 118 -12.34 -2.81 -3.71
N ILE A 119 -12.85 -2.88 -2.48
CA ILE A 119 -12.20 -3.52 -1.33
C ILE A 119 -13.18 -4.53 -0.73
N GLU A 120 -12.83 -5.82 -0.74
CA GLU A 120 -13.66 -6.97 -0.28
C GLU A 120 -13.07 -7.68 0.93
#